data_AF-A0A3M1VBM7-F1
#
_entry.id   AF-A0A3M1VBM7-F1
#
_cell.length_a   1.000
_cell.length_b   1.000
_cell.length_c   1.000
_cell.angle_alpha   90.00
_cell.angle_beta   90.00
_cell.angle_gamma   90.00
#
_symmetry.space_group_name_H-M   'P 1'
#
loop_
_entity.id
_entity.type
_entity.pdbx_description
1 polymer ?
#
loop_
_entity_poly.entity_id
_entity_poly.type
_entity_poly.pdbx_seq_one_letter_code
_entity_poly.pdbx_strand_id
1 'polypeptide(L)'
;MPADGRECPPVGRRFLILPRRFREVSTVEGSPPDSASRPKRSVPEGLWLQCPSCLQTLYRKQVEANLRVCPECDHHFYVSAHQRIAQLLDEESFEEWYADIRPTDPLGFVDKRPYRERLQAEQKKTGLTEACVVGRGYLRGRPLVLGVTDSAFIMGSMGSVVGEKLTRAIEDAMKLDLPLVIVSASGGGARMHEGILSLMQMAKVSA
;
A
#
# COMPACT_ATOMS: atom_id res chain seq x y z
N MET A 1 -14.13 -53.12 10.65
CA MET A 1 -14.54 -52.68 9.30
C MET A 1 -13.59 -51.56 8.89
N PRO A 2 -12.92 -51.66 7.74
CA PRO A 2 -11.56 -51.15 7.54
C PRO A 2 -11.50 -49.75 6.92
N ALA A 3 -10.30 -49.19 7.02
CA ALA A 3 -9.84 -47.98 6.38
C ALA A 3 -9.64 -48.17 4.86
N ASP A 4 -9.99 -47.17 4.06
CA ASP A 4 -9.64 -47.10 2.63
C ASP A 4 -8.69 -45.92 2.38
N GLY A 5 -7.39 -46.22 2.50
CA GLY A 5 -6.32 -45.48 1.85
C GLY A 5 -6.33 -45.80 0.36
N ARG A 6 -6.37 -44.76 -0.48
CA ARG A 6 -6.19 -44.90 -1.93
C ARG A 6 -4.73 -44.69 -2.27
N GLU A 7 -3.99 -45.79 -2.33
CA GLU A 7 -2.72 -45.89 -3.05
C GLU A 7 -2.99 -45.95 -4.56
N CYS A 8 -2.12 -45.28 -5.31
CA CYS A 8 -2.14 -45.22 -6.78
C CYS A 8 -1.29 -46.39 -7.33
N PRO A 9 -1.78 -47.20 -8.28
CA PRO A 9 -1.01 -48.34 -8.79
C PRO A 9 0.00 -47.92 -9.86
N PRO A 10 1.20 -48.54 -9.91
CA PRO A 10 2.18 -48.33 -10.97
C PRO A 10 1.91 -49.29 -12.13
N VAL A 11 1.88 -48.80 -13.37
CA VAL A 11 1.85 -49.68 -14.55
C VAL A 11 2.81 -49.16 -15.60
N GLY A 12 4.04 -49.68 -15.56
CA GLY A 12 4.89 -49.77 -16.72
C GLY A 12 4.40 -50.89 -17.64
N ARG A 13 4.41 -50.64 -18.95
CA ARG A 13 4.41 -51.70 -19.96
C ARG A 13 5.44 -51.40 -21.04
N ARG A 14 6.51 -52.20 -21.01
CA ARG A 14 7.36 -52.55 -22.15
C ARG A 14 6.53 -53.32 -23.17
N PHE A 15 6.79 -53.08 -24.46
CA PHE A 15 6.68 -53.98 -25.63
C PHE A 15 6.68 -53.05 -26.86
N LEU A 16 7.28 -53.29 -28.04
CA LEU A 16 8.09 -54.35 -28.64
C LEU A 16 8.95 -53.67 -29.70
N ILE A 17 10.18 -54.14 -29.86
CA ILE A 17 11.07 -53.77 -30.97
C ILE A 17 10.54 -54.45 -32.24
N LEU A 18 10.38 -53.68 -33.33
CA LEU A 18 10.25 -54.20 -34.69
C LEU A 18 11.36 -53.60 -35.57
N PRO A 19 12.04 -54.41 -36.42
CA PRO A 19 13.23 -53.97 -37.14
C PRO A 19 12.92 -53.45 -38.55
N ARG A 20 13.96 -52.87 -39.18
CA ARG A 20 14.16 -52.57 -40.62
C ARG A 20 13.74 -51.15 -41.02
N ARG A 21 14.52 -50.35 -41.75
CA ARG A 21 15.62 -50.58 -42.71
C ARG A 21 16.56 -49.36 -42.65
N PHE A 22 17.87 -49.58 -42.73
CA PHE A 22 18.85 -48.54 -43.03
C PHE A 22 18.55 -47.95 -44.40
N ARG A 23 18.39 -46.63 -44.48
CA ARG A 23 18.35 -45.87 -45.74
C ARG A 23 19.52 -44.90 -45.68
N GLU A 24 20.37 -44.95 -46.69
CA GLU A 24 21.61 -44.20 -46.82
C GLU A 24 21.40 -42.69 -46.65
N VAL A 25 22.32 -42.06 -45.93
CA VAL A 25 22.40 -40.62 -45.70
C VAL A 25 23.02 -39.98 -46.93
N SER A 26 22.23 -39.28 -47.73
CA SER A 26 22.71 -38.31 -48.71
C SER A 26 22.92 -36.96 -48.03
N THR A 27 24.16 -36.50 -48.01
CA THR A 27 24.58 -35.17 -47.55
C THR A 27 23.91 -34.08 -48.37
N VAL A 28 23.04 -33.28 -47.74
CA VAL A 28 22.64 -31.96 -48.22
C VAL A 28 23.09 -30.94 -47.20
N GLU A 29 24.09 -30.15 -47.59
CA GLU A 29 24.58 -28.99 -46.84
C GLU A 29 23.45 -27.96 -46.76
N GLY A 30 22.94 -27.76 -45.54
CA GLY A 30 21.92 -26.76 -45.22
C GLY A 30 22.35 -26.01 -43.95
N SER A 31 22.42 -24.69 -44.08
CA SER A 31 22.87 -23.69 -43.09
C SER A 31 22.27 -23.87 -41.68
N PRO A 32 23.00 -23.46 -40.61
CA PRO A 32 22.52 -23.63 -39.24
C PRO A 32 21.22 -22.86 -39.01
N PRO A 33 20.21 -23.46 -38.35
CA PRO A 33 19.04 -22.73 -37.94
C PRO A 33 19.44 -21.69 -36.90
N ASP A 34 19.08 -20.44 -37.19
CA ASP A 34 19.24 -19.28 -36.30
C ASP A 34 18.81 -19.62 -34.88
N SER A 35 19.65 -19.22 -33.94
CA SER A 35 19.42 -19.36 -32.50
C SER A 35 18.04 -18.83 -32.14
N ALA A 36 17.10 -19.74 -31.85
CA ALA A 36 15.83 -19.38 -31.25
C ALA A 36 16.12 -18.73 -29.89
N SER A 37 16.14 -17.40 -29.88
CA SER A 37 16.32 -16.61 -28.69
C SER A 37 15.22 -17.01 -27.71
N ARG A 38 15.59 -17.67 -26.60
CA ARG A 38 14.70 -17.82 -25.45
C ARG A 38 14.14 -16.44 -25.15
N PRO A 39 12.80 -16.25 -25.09
CA PRO A 39 12.26 -14.97 -24.65
C PRO A 39 12.86 -14.71 -23.27
N LYS A 40 13.71 -13.69 -23.18
CA LYS A 40 14.23 -13.20 -21.90
C LYS A 40 12.98 -12.86 -21.10
N ARG A 41 12.67 -13.67 -20.08
CA ARG A 41 11.65 -13.33 -19.08
C ARG A 41 12.05 -11.96 -18.56
N SER A 42 11.33 -10.93 -18.99
CA SER A 42 11.53 -9.58 -18.51
C SER A 42 11.31 -9.63 -17.01
N VAL A 43 12.35 -9.29 -16.25
CA VAL A 43 12.24 -9.13 -14.80
C VAL A 43 11.21 -8.03 -14.57
N PRO A 44 10.11 -8.28 -13.85
CA PRO A 44 9.13 -7.25 -13.54
C PRO A 44 9.82 -6.02 -12.92
N GLU A 45 9.60 -4.84 -13.51
CA GLU A 45 10.07 -3.59 -12.93
C GLU A 45 9.51 -3.44 -11.51
N GLY A 46 10.34 -3.00 -10.55
CA GLY A 46 9.93 -2.76 -9.17
C GLY A 46 10.05 -3.93 -8.19
N LEU A 47 10.72 -5.04 -8.56
CA LEU A 47 11.03 -6.14 -7.64
C LEU A 47 12.03 -5.77 -6.55
N TRP A 48 12.90 -4.80 -6.82
CA TRP A 48 13.98 -4.37 -5.93
C TRP A 48 13.74 -2.94 -5.46
N LEU A 49 14.06 -2.66 -4.20
CA LEU A 49 14.13 -1.31 -3.64
C LEU A 49 15.51 -1.06 -3.04
N GLN A 50 15.92 0.19 -2.96
CA GLN A 50 17.13 0.56 -2.23
C GLN A 50 16.74 1.22 -0.90
N CYS A 51 17.35 0.78 0.20
CA CYS A 51 17.15 1.43 1.49
C CYS A 51 17.86 2.80 1.52
N PRO A 52 17.19 3.91 1.87
CA PRO A 52 17.83 5.22 1.92
C PRO A 52 18.82 5.35 3.08
N SER A 53 18.72 4.49 4.11
CA SER A 53 19.60 4.53 5.28
C SER A 53 20.87 3.71 5.12
N CYS A 54 20.76 2.42 4.76
CA CYS A 54 21.91 1.52 4.62
C CYS A 54 22.35 1.27 3.17
N LEU A 55 21.66 1.85 2.19
CA LEU A 55 21.93 1.73 0.74
C LEU A 55 21.87 0.31 0.17
N GLN A 56 21.46 -0.68 0.97
CA GLN A 56 21.28 -2.06 0.53
C GLN A 56 20.11 -2.20 -0.44
N THR A 57 20.28 -3.10 -1.40
CA THR A 57 19.22 -3.48 -2.34
C THR A 57 18.39 -4.61 -1.74
N LEU A 58 17.12 -4.32 -1.46
CA LEU A 58 16.20 -5.23 -0.80
C LEU A 58 15.14 -5.73 -1.78
N TYR A 59 14.64 -6.93 -1.54
CA TYR A 59 13.52 -7.47 -2.29
C TYR A 59 12.20 -6.87 -1.79
N ARG A 60 11.39 -6.30 -2.69
CA ARG A 60 10.19 -5.54 -2.34
C ARG A 60 9.17 -6.34 -1.53
N LYS A 61 8.92 -7.59 -1.93
CA LYS A 61 7.96 -8.45 -1.22
C LYS A 61 8.40 -8.76 0.21
N GLN A 62 9.72 -8.87 0.45
CA GLN A 62 10.25 -9.12 1.79
C GLN A 62 10.02 -7.90 2.69
N VAL A 63 10.25 -6.69 2.16
CA VAL A 63 10.00 -5.44 2.89
C VAL A 63 8.49 -5.23 3.12
N GLU A 64 7.65 -5.59 2.16
CA GLU A 64 6.18 -5.54 2.33
C GLU A 64 5.68 -6.55 3.37
N ALA A 65 6.21 -7.77 3.39
CA ALA A 65 5.92 -8.77 4.42
C ALA A 65 6.42 -8.33 5.80
N ASN A 66 7.55 -7.61 5.87
CA ASN A 66 8.10 -7.03 7.09
C ASN A 66 7.50 -5.64 7.41
N LEU A 67 6.23 -5.41 7.06
CA LEU A 67 5.48 -4.19 7.39
C LEU A 67 6.17 -2.87 6.96
N ARG A 68 6.89 -2.88 5.84
CA ARG A 68 7.68 -1.76 5.33
C ARG A 68 8.84 -1.34 6.25
N VAL A 69 9.49 -2.31 6.88
CA VAL A 69 10.73 -2.12 7.66
C VAL A 69 11.91 -2.82 6.97
N CYS A 70 13.05 -2.13 6.90
CA CYS A 70 14.29 -2.69 6.36
C CYS A 70 14.79 -3.84 7.26
N PRO A 71 14.99 -5.06 6.74
CA PRO A 71 15.46 -6.20 7.54
C PRO A 71 16.94 -6.08 7.97
N GLU A 72 17.71 -5.21 7.33
CA GLU A 72 19.15 -5.07 7.58
C GLU A 72 19.49 -3.97 8.60
N CYS A 73 18.64 -2.94 8.72
CA CYS A 73 18.96 -1.75 9.52
C CYS A 73 17.77 -1.13 10.25
N ASP A 74 16.62 -1.81 10.29
CA ASP A 74 15.39 -1.37 10.94
C ASP A 74 14.87 0.01 10.51
N HIS A 75 15.28 0.48 9.32
CA HIS A 75 14.75 1.71 8.77
C HIS A 75 13.27 1.53 8.38
N HIS A 76 12.41 2.40 8.91
CA HIS A 76 10.98 2.43 8.59
C HIS A 76 10.74 3.20 7.29
N PHE A 77 10.29 2.51 6.26
CA PHE A 77 9.89 3.15 5.01
C PHE A 77 8.53 3.85 5.17
N TYR A 78 8.24 4.74 4.22
CA TYR A 78 6.92 5.33 4.09
C TYR A 78 5.84 4.24 3.91
N VAL A 79 4.73 4.43 4.63
CA VAL A 79 3.51 3.63 4.60
C VAL A 79 2.35 4.59 4.37
N SER A 80 1.55 4.37 3.34
CA SER A 80 0.35 5.21 3.10
C SER A 80 -0.72 4.98 4.16
N ALA A 81 -1.67 5.90 4.28
CA ALA A 81 -2.79 5.76 5.22
C ALA A 81 -3.53 4.43 5.02
N HIS A 82 -3.90 4.09 3.79
CA HIS A 82 -4.59 2.83 3.49
C HIS A 82 -3.75 1.59 3.84
N GLN A 83 -2.44 1.62 3.58
CA GLN A 83 -1.56 0.52 3.97
C GLN A 83 -1.47 0.40 5.49
N ARG A 84 -1.38 1.51 6.21
CA ARG A 84 -1.33 1.52 7.68
C ARG A 84 -2.62 0.99 8.29
N ILE A 85 -3.77 1.35 7.74
CA ILE A 85 -5.08 0.85 8.14
C ILE A 85 -5.12 -0.68 7.96
N ALA A 86 -4.72 -1.19 6.79
CA ALA A 86 -4.67 -2.63 6.52
C ALA A 86 -3.66 -3.40 7.38
N GLN A 87 -2.59 -2.74 7.84
CA GLN A 87 -1.61 -3.36 8.75
C GLN A 87 -2.10 -3.44 10.20
N LEU A 88 -2.96 -2.52 10.62
CA LEU A 88 -3.43 -2.43 12.00
C LEU A 88 -4.75 -3.15 12.20
N LEU A 89 -5.69 -3.03 11.28
CA LEU A 89 -7.04 -3.56 11.46
C LEU A 89 -7.18 -4.95 10.88
N ASP A 90 -8.19 -5.66 11.38
CA ASP A 90 -8.60 -6.95 10.86
C ASP A 90 -9.13 -6.78 9.41
N GLU A 91 -8.96 -7.82 8.58
CA GLU A 91 -9.35 -7.80 7.17
C GLU A 91 -10.83 -7.43 7.00
N GLU A 92 -11.12 -6.56 6.03
CA GLU A 92 -12.47 -6.09 5.68
C GLU A 92 -13.29 -5.45 6.83
N SER A 93 -12.62 -5.04 7.91
CA SER A 93 -13.29 -4.49 9.11
C SER A 93 -13.42 -2.96 9.12
N PHE A 94 -12.74 -2.26 8.22
CA PHE A 94 -12.65 -0.80 8.24
C PHE A 94 -13.84 -0.14 7.55
N GLU A 95 -14.56 0.67 8.32
CA GLU A 95 -15.61 1.57 7.85
C GLU A 95 -15.07 3.00 7.87
N GLU A 96 -14.77 3.56 6.69
CA GLU A 96 -14.30 4.95 6.58
C GLU A 96 -15.43 5.93 6.90
N TRP A 97 -15.14 6.90 7.76
CA TRP A 97 -16.05 7.97 8.10
C TRP A 97 -15.65 9.29 7.43
N TYR A 98 -16.66 10.12 7.13
CA TYR A 98 -16.46 11.48 6.61
C TYR A 98 -15.64 11.54 5.31
N ALA A 99 -15.75 10.49 4.49
CA ALA A 99 -15.04 10.36 3.21
C ALA A 99 -15.48 11.40 2.16
N ASP A 100 -16.54 12.15 2.42
CA ASP A 100 -17.16 13.19 1.59
C ASP A 100 -16.71 14.61 1.95
N ILE A 101 -16.12 14.82 3.13
CA ILE A 101 -15.60 16.15 3.52
C ILE A 101 -14.39 16.51 2.63
N ARG A 102 -14.39 17.72 2.07
CA ARG A 102 -13.37 18.22 1.13
C ARG A 102 -12.79 19.56 1.57
N PRO A 103 -11.49 19.81 1.35
CA PRO A 103 -10.90 21.10 1.62
C PRO A 103 -11.40 22.16 0.64
N THR A 104 -11.53 23.38 1.14
CA THR A 104 -11.82 24.59 0.35
C THR A 104 -10.65 25.56 0.46
N ASP A 105 -10.69 26.63 -0.34
CA ASP A 105 -9.70 27.71 -0.29
C ASP A 105 -10.36 28.99 0.25
N PRO A 106 -10.54 29.12 1.58
CA PRO A 106 -11.25 30.25 2.18
C PRO A 106 -10.46 31.55 2.09
N LEU A 107 -9.14 31.48 1.92
CA LEU A 107 -8.25 32.64 1.88
C LEU A 107 -7.91 33.08 0.44
N GLY A 108 -8.29 32.29 -0.57
CA GLY A 108 -7.86 32.52 -1.95
C GLY A 108 -6.33 32.52 -2.07
N PHE A 109 -5.65 31.62 -1.36
CA PHE A 109 -4.21 31.67 -1.20
C PHE A 109 -3.49 31.30 -2.50
N VAL A 110 -2.54 32.14 -2.91
CA VAL A 110 -1.73 31.94 -4.12
C VAL A 110 -0.26 32.07 -3.77
N ASP A 111 0.52 31.02 -4.02
CA ASP A 111 1.98 31.07 -4.01
C ASP A 111 2.54 31.08 -5.45
N LYS A 112 3.45 30.16 -5.77
CA LYS A 112 3.83 29.84 -7.16
C LYS A 112 2.65 29.23 -7.93
N ARG A 113 1.72 28.57 -7.24
CA ARG A 113 0.48 28.02 -7.78
C ARG A 113 -0.70 28.31 -6.82
N PRO A 114 -1.94 28.44 -7.33
CA PRO A 114 -3.11 28.54 -6.47
C PRO A 114 -3.26 27.34 -5.54
N TYR A 115 -3.67 27.55 -4.30
CA TYR A 115 -3.85 26.47 -3.32
C TYR A 115 -4.85 25.42 -3.80
N ARG A 116 -5.94 25.84 -4.46
CA ARG A 116 -6.93 24.94 -5.07
C ARG A 116 -6.31 23.97 -6.09
N GLU A 117 -5.38 24.43 -6.92
CA GLU A 117 -4.70 23.56 -7.89
C GLU A 117 -3.76 22.58 -7.19
N ARG A 118 -3.10 23.03 -6.12
CA ARG A 118 -2.27 22.16 -5.28
C ARG A 118 -3.09 21.04 -4.65
N LEU A 119 -4.27 21.34 -4.10
CA LEU A 119 -5.20 20.35 -3.56
C LEU A 119 -5.57 19.32 -4.62
N GLN A 120 -6.01 19.75 -5.81
CA GLN A 120 -6.38 18.83 -6.88
C GLN A 120 -5.21 17.95 -7.34
N ALA A 121 -4.00 18.50 -7.40
CA ALA A 121 -2.81 17.74 -7.77
C ALA A 121 -2.47 16.66 -6.73
N GLU A 122 -2.49 16.98 -5.44
CA GLU A 122 -2.22 16.00 -4.38
C GLU A 122 -3.33 14.95 -4.25
N GLN A 123 -4.60 15.34 -4.44
CA GLN A 123 -5.73 14.40 -4.49
C GLN A 123 -5.57 13.40 -5.64
N LYS A 124 -5.20 13.87 -6.85
CA LYS A 124 -4.93 12.97 -7.99
C LYS A 124 -3.74 12.05 -7.76
N LYS A 125 -2.70 12.55 -7.08
CA LYS A 125 -1.46 11.80 -6.81
C LYS A 125 -1.67 10.72 -5.74
N THR A 126 -2.41 11.02 -4.69
CA THR A 126 -2.56 10.14 -3.52
C THR A 126 -3.83 9.29 -3.57
N GLY A 127 -4.86 9.73 -4.31
CA GLY A 127 -6.20 9.17 -4.24
C GLY A 127 -6.97 9.57 -2.98
N LEU A 128 -6.34 10.32 -2.07
CA LEU A 128 -6.96 10.77 -0.84
C LEU A 128 -7.74 12.06 -1.06
N THR A 129 -8.79 12.24 -0.28
CA THR A 129 -9.60 13.46 -0.29
C THR A 129 -8.91 14.59 0.47
N GLU A 130 -8.20 14.21 1.54
CA GLU A 130 -7.40 15.05 2.41
C GLU A 130 -6.34 14.18 3.11
N ALA A 131 -5.34 14.79 3.74
CA ALA A 131 -4.27 14.17 4.51
C ALA A 131 -4.70 13.33 5.73
N CYS A 132 -5.98 13.06 5.94
CA CYS A 132 -6.48 12.28 7.06
C CYS A 132 -7.64 11.38 6.66
N VAL A 133 -7.50 10.12 7.05
CA VAL A 133 -8.52 9.07 6.93
C VAL A 133 -8.88 8.65 8.35
N VAL A 134 -10.17 8.68 8.67
CA VAL A 134 -10.71 8.29 9.97
C VAL A 134 -11.83 7.28 9.76
N GLY A 135 -12.06 6.42 10.73
CA GLY A 135 -13.13 5.44 10.65
C GLY A 135 -13.14 4.49 11.82
N ARG A 136 -14.07 3.55 11.78
CA ARG A 136 -14.18 2.46 12.76
C ARG A 136 -13.60 1.18 12.19
N GLY A 137 -13.04 0.34 13.04
CA GLY A 137 -12.74 -1.03 12.66
C GLY A 137 -12.49 -1.92 13.85
N TYR A 138 -11.91 -3.08 13.58
CA TYR A 138 -11.60 -4.07 14.59
C TYR A 138 -10.09 -4.34 14.61
N LEU A 139 -9.52 -4.45 15.81
CA LEU A 139 -8.16 -4.92 16.02
C LEU A 139 -8.24 -6.16 16.90
N ARG A 140 -7.93 -7.33 16.33
CA ARG A 140 -8.03 -8.62 17.02
C ARG A 140 -9.42 -8.84 17.62
N GLY A 141 -10.46 -8.52 16.85
CA GLY A 141 -11.86 -8.63 17.25
C GLY A 141 -12.37 -7.56 18.23
N ARG A 142 -11.54 -6.56 18.58
CA ARG A 142 -11.96 -5.47 19.47
C ARG A 142 -12.29 -4.21 18.67
N PRO A 143 -13.49 -3.62 18.82
CA PRO A 143 -13.86 -2.41 18.10
C PRO A 143 -13.04 -1.22 18.60
N LEU A 144 -12.61 -0.37 17.67
CA LEU A 144 -11.94 0.89 17.96
C LEU A 144 -12.21 1.92 16.85
N VAL A 145 -11.93 3.18 17.16
CA VAL A 145 -11.87 4.26 16.18
C VAL A 145 -10.41 4.51 15.81
N LEU A 146 -10.11 4.50 14.52
CA LEU A 146 -8.78 4.69 13.98
C LEU A 146 -8.73 5.98 13.16
N GLY A 147 -7.76 6.84 13.43
CA GLY A 147 -7.38 7.96 12.59
C GLY A 147 -5.95 7.81 12.09
N VAL A 148 -5.72 8.01 10.79
CA VAL A 148 -4.39 7.98 10.19
C VAL A 148 -4.18 9.24 9.37
N THR A 149 -3.12 9.98 9.65
CA THR A 149 -2.68 11.09 8.79
C THR A 149 -1.60 10.62 7.81
N ASP A 150 -1.60 11.17 6.60
CA ASP A 150 -0.70 10.77 5.52
C ASP A 150 0.23 11.90 5.07
N SER A 151 1.54 11.69 5.18
CA SER A 151 2.56 12.66 4.75
C SER A 151 2.61 12.88 3.24
N ALA A 152 2.12 11.94 2.41
CA ALA A 152 2.12 12.12 0.97
C ALA A 152 1.22 13.28 0.51
N PHE A 153 0.21 13.63 1.31
CA PHE A 153 -0.70 14.74 1.05
C PHE A 153 -0.22 16.01 1.78
N ILE A 154 0.50 16.89 1.07
CA ILE A 154 1.03 18.16 1.61
C ILE A 154 1.76 17.94 2.95
N MET A 155 2.68 16.97 3.02
CA MET A 155 3.44 16.61 4.22
C MET A 155 2.58 16.23 5.44
N GLY A 156 1.32 15.86 5.22
CA GLY A 156 0.37 15.55 6.28
C GLY A 156 -0.03 16.78 7.09
N SER A 157 0.20 17.98 6.57
CA SER A 157 -0.07 19.23 7.30
C SER A 157 -1.54 19.33 7.70
N MET A 158 -1.80 19.76 8.93
CA MET A 158 -3.15 19.86 9.48
C MET A 158 -3.82 21.15 9.00
N GLY A 159 -4.84 20.99 8.17
CA GLY A 159 -5.79 22.03 7.77
C GLY A 159 -7.16 21.83 8.41
N SER A 160 -8.15 22.63 8.01
CA SER A 160 -9.49 22.64 8.58
C SER A 160 -10.19 21.28 8.49
N VAL A 161 -10.04 20.57 7.36
CA VAL A 161 -10.65 19.25 7.16
C VAL A 161 -9.98 18.16 7.99
N VAL A 162 -8.66 18.20 8.14
CA VAL A 162 -7.94 17.28 9.02
C VAL A 162 -8.43 17.45 10.47
N GLY A 163 -8.49 18.70 10.94
CA GLY A 163 -9.01 19.02 12.27
C GLY A 163 -10.46 18.57 12.45
N GLU A 164 -11.35 18.87 11.49
CA GLU A 164 -12.75 18.43 11.51
C GLU A 164 -12.89 16.91 11.62
N LYS A 165 -12.18 16.15 10.76
CA LYS A 165 -12.25 14.69 10.77
C LYS A 165 -11.76 14.10 12.09
N LEU A 166 -10.65 14.61 12.62
CA LEU A 166 -10.09 14.15 13.88
C LEU A 166 -11.02 14.47 15.06
N THR A 167 -11.52 15.70 15.16
CA THR A 167 -12.46 16.08 16.23
C THR A 167 -13.71 15.21 16.19
N ARG A 168 -14.33 15.01 15.02
CA ARG A 168 -15.51 14.13 14.92
C ARG A 168 -15.21 12.69 15.31
N ALA A 169 -14.07 12.15 14.87
CA ALA A 169 -13.65 10.80 15.25
C ALA A 169 -13.45 10.67 16.77
N ILE A 170 -12.89 11.68 17.43
CA ILE A 170 -12.75 11.74 18.89
C ILE A 170 -14.13 11.77 19.56
N GLU A 171 -14.99 12.70 19.14
CA GLU A 171 -16.34 12.83 19.70
C GLU A 171 -17.16 11.54 19.53
N ASP A 172 -17.07 10.87 18.39
CA ASP A 172 -17.80 9.63 18.14
C ASP A 172 -17.19 8.46 18.90
N ALA A 173 -15.86 8.40 19.05
CA ALA A 173 -15.21 7.43 19.93
C ALA A 173 -15.70 7.58 21.38
N MET A 174 -15.83 8.82 21.87
CA MET A 174 -16.39 9.12 23.19
C MET A 174 -17.86 8.72 23.31
N LYS A 175 -18.70 9.05 22.32
CA LYS A 175 -20.14 8.69 22.33
C LYS A 175 -20.36 7.18 22.31
N LEU A 176 -19.51 6.44 21.59
CA LEU A 176 -19.61 4.99 21.44
C LEU A 176 -18.86 4.21 22.52
N ASP A 177 -18.16 4.91 23.42
CA ASP A 177 -17.28 4.31 24.44
C ASP A 177 -16.25 3.34 23.85
N LEU A 178 -15.61 3.77 22.74
CA LEU A 178 -14.62 2.97 22.01
C LEU A 178 -13.20 3.52 22.22
N PRO A 179 -12.18 2.64 22.28
CA PRO A 179 -10.79 3.07 22.22
C PRO A 179 -10.52 3.87 20.94
N LEU A 180 -9.73 4.94 21.07
CA LEU A 180 -9.27 5.77 19.96
C LEU A 180 -7.78 5.55 19.73
N VAL A 181 -7.38 5.31 18.48
CA VAL A 181 -5.98 5.26 18.06
C VAL A 181 -5.77 6.26 16.93
N ILE A 182 -4.80 7.16 17.09
CA ILE A 182 -4.40 8.09 16.04
C ILE A 182 -2.95 7.81 15.66
N VAL A 183 -2.72 7.40 14.41
CA VAL A 183 -1.39 7.28 13.82
C VAL A 183 -1.05 8.59 13.13
N SER A 184 -0.21 9.40 13.79
CA SER A 184 0.26 10.64 13.22
C SER A 184 1.47 10.40 12.32
N ALA A 185 1.31 10.63 11.02
CA ALA A 185 2.40 10.72 10.06
C ALA A 185 2.51 12.14 9.45
N SER A 186 2.09 13.16 10.19
CA SER A 186 2.25 14.56 9.80
C SER A 186 3.68 15.02 10.05
N GLY A 187 4.40 15.39 8.99
CA GLY A 187 5.70 16.05 9.09
C GLY A 187 5.61 17.58 8.99
N GLY A 188 4.46 18.13 8.56
CA GLY A 188 4.34 19.53 8.12
C GLY A 188 3.72 20.51 9.12
N GLY A 189 3.25 20.06 10.29
CA GLY A 189 2.59 20.94 11.26
C GLY A 189 1.30 21.57 10.73
N ALA A 190 1.03 22.83 11.05
CA ALA A 190 -0.15 23.55 10.58
C ALA A 190 -0.06 23.89 9.07
N ARG A 191 -1.17 23.75 8.35
CA ARG A 191 -1.21 24.05 6.92
C ARG A 191 -1.21 25.55 6.66
N MET A 192 -0.06 26.09 6.27
CA MET A 192 0.13 27.52 6.04
C MET A 192 -0.85 28.14 5.03
N HIS A 193 -1.30 27.38 4.03
CA HIS A 193 -2.25 27.84 3.01
C HIS A 193 -3.61 28.26 3.58
N GLU A 194 -4.01 27.70 4.73
CA GLU A 194 -5.26 28.07 5.42
C GLU A 194 -5.01 29.00 6.62
N GLY A 195 -3.74 29.39 6.85
CA GLY A 195 -3.34 30.37 7.87
C GLY A 195 -3.82 30.03 9.28
N ILE A 196 -4.51 30.98 9.92
CA ILE A 196 -4.98 30.87 11.31
C ILE A 196 -5.97 29.71 11.51
N LEU A 197 -6.73 29.33 10.48
CA LEU A 197 -7.69 28.22 10.56
C LEU A 197 -6.99 26.91 10.90
N SER A 198 -5.81 26.67 10.33
CA SER A 198 -4.97 25.51 10.63
C SER A 198 -4.44 25.51 12.05
N LEU A 199 -4.04 26.68 12.58
CA LEU A 199 -3.56 26.78 13.95
C LEU A 199 -4.69 26.48 14.95
N MET A 200 -5.89 27.01 14.69
CA MET A 200 -7.06 26.78 15.55
C MET A 200 -7.47 25.30 15.60
N GLN A 201 -7.12 24.48 14.60
CA GLN A 201 -7.39 23.04 14.66
C GLN A 201 -6.63 22.35 15.78
N MET A 202 -5.45 22.85 16.21
CA MET A 202 -4.74 22.29 17.36
C MET A 202 -5.55 22.46 18.64
N ALA A 203 -6.13 23.65 18.84
CA ALA A 203 -7.00 23.93 19.97
C ALA A 203 -8.27 23.07 19.91
N LYS A 204 -8.90 23.00 18.73
CA LYS A 204 -10.13 22.24 18.51
C LYS A 204 -9.98 20.73 18.78
N VAL A 205 -8.91 20.11 18.30
CA VAL A 205 -8.67 18.67 18.46
C VAL A 205 -8.27 18.33 19.90
N SER A 206 -7.71 19.31 20.64
CA SER A 206 -7.29 19.11 22.03
C SER A 206 -8.36 19.45 23.07
N ALA A 207 -9.44 20.11 22.67
CA ALA A 207 -10.54 20.52 23.55
C ALA A 207 -11.46 19.34 23.87
#